data_AF-A0A7Z9YWV5-F1
#
_entry.id   AF-A0A7Z9YWV5-F1
#
_cell.length_a   1.000
_cell.length_b   1.000
_cell.length_c   1.000
_cell.angle_alpha   90.00
_cell.angle_beta   90.00
_cell.angle_gamma   90.00
#
_symmetry.space_group_name_H-M   'P 1'
#
loop_
_entity.id
_entity.type
_entity.pdbx_description
1 polymer ?
#
loop_
_entity_poly.entity_id
_entity_poly.type
_entity_poly.pdbx_seq_one_letter_code
_entity_poly.pdbx_strand_id
1 'polypeptide(L)'
;MLKIFKGFFRLFSLAGIIFLFLGGFSFPLQTRKDDKWIVIEKASKTLTLYQQGKEIASFPCSFGLNPLIPKSKKGDLATPEGLYKVRYKRPSRKYTSS
;
A
#
# COMPACT_ATOMS: atom_id res chain seq x y z
N MET A 1 54.18 -19.75 -18.72
CA MET A 1 53.23 -20.54 -17.91
C MET A 1 52.31 -19.71 -17.01
N LEU A 2 52.21 -18.37 -17.16
CA LEU A 2 51.40 -17.50 -16.27
C LEU A 2 50.67 -16.39 -17.04
N LYS A 3 50.04 -16.70 -18.18
CA LYS A 3 49.25 -15.69 -18.94
C LYS A 3 47.85 -16.15 -19.38
N ILE A 4 47.54 -17.45 -19.26
CA ILE A 4 46.30 -18.03 -19.79
C ILE A 4 45.17 -17.99 -18.74
N PHE A 5 45.51 -18.02 -17.44
CA PHE A 5 44.52 -18.02 -16.35
C PHE A 5 43.92 -16.65 -16.00
N LYS A 6 44.53 -15.53 -16.41
CA LYS A 6 44.03 -14.18 -16.10
C LYS A 6 42.85 -13.71 -16.98
N GLY A 7 42.69 -14.30 -18.17
CA GLY A 7 41.62 -13.94 -19.11
C GLY A 7 40.25 -14.52 -18.73
N PHE A 8 40.24 -15.70 -18.09
CA PHE A 8 39.01 -16.40 -17.74
C PHE A 8 38.24 -15.73 -16.58
N PHE A 9 38.96 -15.09 -15.65
CA PHE A 9 38.37 -14.41 -14.50
C PHE A 9 37.68 -13.09 -14.84
N ARG A 10 37.99 -12.47 -16.00
CA ARG A 10 37.37 -11.21 -16.45
C ARG A 10 36.01 -11.40 -17.12
N LEU A 11 35.74 -12.56 -17.73
CA LEU A 11 34.45 -12.86 -18.35
C LEU A 11 33.36 -13.20 -17.33
N PHE A 12 33.71 -13.90 -16.24
CA PHE A 12 32.79 -14.13 -15.12
C PHE A 12 32.41 -12.84 -14.38
N SER A 13 33.28 -11.83 -14.40
CA SER A 13 33.01 -10.53 -13.79
C SER A 13 31.98 -9.69 -14.53
N LEU A 14 31.86 -9.78 -15.86
CA LEU A 14 30.88 -9.00 -16.63
C LEU A 14 29.52 -9.70 -16.73
N ALA A 15 29.52 -11.03 -16.92
CA ALA A 15 28.28 -11.82 -17.01
C ALA A 15 27.51 -11.84 -15.68
N GLY A 16 28.22 -11.87 -14.54
CA GLY A 16 27.59 -11.79 -13.22
C GLY A 16 26.94 -10.42 -12.94
N ILE A 17 27.54 -9.33 -13.42
CA ILE A 17 26.98 -7.97 -13.30
C ILE A 17 25.78 -7.78 -14.23
N ILE A 18 25.83 -8.32 -15.45
CA ILE A 18 24.71 -8.31 -16.40
C ILE A 18 23.55 -9.16 -15.87
N PHE A 19 23.81 -10.30 -15.24
CA PHE A 19 22.77 -11.11 -14.58
C PHE A 19 22.16 -10.36 -13.38
N LEU A 20 22.93 -9.54 -12.66
CA LEU A 20 22.45 -8.67 -11.59
C LEU A 20 21.60 -7.48 -12.10
N PHE A 21 21.84 -7.02 -13.34
CA PHE A 21 21.12 -5.91 -13.95
C PHE A 21 19.92 -6.34 -14.82
N LEU A 22 19.96 -7.52 -15.46
CA LEU A 22 18.82 -8.09 -16.21
C LEU A 22 17.88 -8.92 -15.33
N GLY A 23 18.41 -9.57 -14.28
CA GLY A 23 17.62 -10.27 -13.29
C GLY A 23 16.94 -9.26 -12.39
N GLY A 24 15.86 -8.64 -12.90
CA GLY A 24 15.04 -7.69 -12.18
C GLY A 24 14.87 -8.15 -10.74
N PHE A 25 15.59 -7.49 -9.83
CA PHE A 25 15.56 -7.78 -8.42
C PHE A 25 14.19 -7.32 -7.93
N SER A 26 13.19 -8.19 -8.13
CA SER A 26 11.86 -8.04 -7.57
C SER A 26 12.05 -8.28 -6.09
N PHE A 27 12.48 -7.25 -5.36
CA PHE A 27 12.32 -7.23 -3.92
C PHE A 27 10.82 -7.41 -3.68
N PRO A 28 10.37 -8.56 -3.16
CA PRO A 28 8.97 -8.67 -2.78
C PRO A 28 8.73 -7.53 -1.77
N LEU A 29 7.80 -6.63 -2.08
CA LEU A 29 7.31 -5.66 -1.12
C LEU A 29 6.90 -6.46 0.12
N GLN A 30 7.73 -6.42 1.15
CA GLN A 30 7.54 -7.21 2.34
C GLN A 30 6.36 -6.63 3.09
N THR A 31 5.16 -7.11 2.74
CA THR A 31 3.95 -6.79 3.48
C THR A 31 4.08 -7.47 4.84
N ARG A 32 3.83 -6.73 5.93
CA ARG A 32 3.79 -7.40 7.22
C ARG A 32 2.65 -8.41 7.18
N LYS A 33 2.87 -9.58 7.76
CA LYS A 33 1.91 -10.70 7.75
C LYS A 33 0.51 -10.27 8.21
N ASP A 34 0.42 -9.24 9.04
CA ASP A 34 -0.81 -8.69 9.62
C ASP A 34 -1.17 -7.28 9.10
N ASP A 35 -0.57 -6.81 8.00
CA ASP A 35 -0.93 -5.51 7.41
C ASP A 35 -2.36 -5.54 6.87
N LYS A 36 -3.22 -4.75 7.51
CA LYS A 36 -4.59 -4.49 7.09
C LYS A 36 -4.77 -3.00 6.91
N TRP A 37 -5.31 -2.62 5.76
CA TRP A 37 -5.54 -1.23 5.40
C TRP A 37 -6.99 -1.02 5.01
N ILE A 38 -7.52 0.15 5.36
CA ILE A 38 -8.80 0.64 4.87
C ILE A 38 -8.45 1.87 4.06
N VAL A 39 -8.61 1.78 2.74
CA VAL A 39 -8.38 2.89 1.83
C VAL A 39 -9.73 3.50 1.49
N ILE A 40 -9.85 4.81 1.67
CA ILE A 40 -11.09 5.54 1.43
C ILE A 40 -10.81 6.56 0.34
N GLU A 41 -11.41 6.36 -0.83
CA GLU A 41 -11.31 7.30 -1.93
C GLU A 41 -12.56 8.19 -1.96
N LYS A 42 -12.40 9.42 -1.47
CA LYS A 42 -13.51 10.32 -1.24
C LYS A 42 -14.23 10.76 -2.52
N ALA A 43 -13.46 10.96 -3.59
CA ALA A 43 -13.97 11.37 -4.89
C ALA A 43 -14.84 10.27 -5.52
N SER A 44 -14.38 9.02 -5.48
CA SER A 44 -15.09 7.86 -6.03
C SER A 44 -16.16 7.30 -5.07
N LYS A 45 -16.20 7.76 -3.82
CA LYS A 45 -17.13 7.28 -2.78
C LYS A 45 -16.97 5.79 -2.49
N THR A 46 -15.73 5.33 -2.48
CA THR A 46 -15.38 3.91 -2.30
C THR A 46 -14.53 3.68 -1.07
N LEU A 47 -14.85 2.63 -0.32
CA LEU A 47 -14.03 2.10 0.76
C LEU A 47 -13.53 0.72 0.36
N THR A 48 -12.20 0.57 0.31
CA THR A 48 -11.54 -0.69 -0.07
C THR A 48 -10.74 -1.24 1.10
N LEU A 49 -10.96 -2.51 1.40
CA LEU A 49 -10.19 -3.27 2.39
C LEU A 49 -9.01 -3.94 1.69
N TYR A 50 -7.82 -3.75 2.23
CA TYR A 50 -6.62 -4.44 1.80
C TYR A 50 -6.06 -5.30 2.92
N GLN A 51 -5.55 -6.48 2.56
CA GLN A 51 -4.77 -7.35 3.43
C GLN A 51 -3.51 -7.78 2.68
N GLN A 52 -2.34 -7.59 3.27
CA GLN A 52 -1.06 -7.94 2.65
C GLN A 52 -0.90 -7.34 1.24
N GLY A 53 -1.34 -6.08 1.07
CA GLY A 53 -1.27 -5.35 -0.21
C GLY A 53 -2.29 -5.80 -1.27
N LYS A 54 -3.13 -6.79 -0.98
CA LYS A 54 -4.19 -7.25 -1.89
C LYS A 54 -5.55 -6.71 -1.47
N GLU A 55 -6.35 -6.29 -2.42
CA GLU A 55 -7.74 -5.95 -2.20
C GLU A 55 -8.53 -7.21 -1.82
N ILE A 56 -9.28 -7.14 -0.72
CA ILE A 56 -10.11 -8.25 -0.22
C ILE A 56 -11.60 -7.96 -0.27
N ALA A 57 -12.00 -6.68 -0.27
CA ALA A 57 -13.39 -6.26 -0.42
C ALA A 57 -13.47 -4.77 -0.74
N SER A 58 -14.53 -4.36 -1.43
CA SER A 58 -14.83 -2.96 -1.73
C SER A 58 -16.32 -2.68 -1.49
N PHE A 59 -16.61 -1.51 -0.93
CA PHE A 59 -17.96 -1.10 -0.55
C PHE A 59 -18.21 0.36 -0.97
N PRO A 60 -19.41 0.69 -1.47
CA PRO A 60 -19.80 2.08 -1.61
C PRO A 60 -19.91 2.72 -0.21
N CYS A 61 -19.46 3.97 -0.09
CA CYS A 61 -19.57 4.74 1.14
C CYS A 61 -20.12 6.14 0.85
N SER A 62 -20.60 6.83 1.88
CA SER A 62 -21.12 8.19 1.77
C SER A 62 -20.44 9.08 2.78
N PHE A 63 -20.16 10.32 2.38
CA PHE A 63 -19.55 11.35 3.22
C PHE A 63 -20.55 12.46 3.53
N GLY A 64 -20.16 13.35 4.44
CA GLY A 64 -20.90 14.60 4.69
C GLY A 64 -20.99 15.52 3.48
N LEU A 65 -21.77 16.60 3.62
CA LEU A 65 -22.15 17.54 2.55
C LEU A 65 -20.97 18.11 1.74
N ASN A 66 -19.80 18.28 2.34
CA ASN A 66 -18.61 18.83 1.70
C ASN A 66 -17.44 17.84 1.73
N PRO A 67 -17.47 16.77 0.92
CA PRO A 67 -16.44 15.75 0.96
C PRO A 67 -15.10 16.28 0.46
N LEU A 68 -15.04 17.12 -0.57
CA LEU A 68 -13.76 17.51 -1.19
C LEU A 68 -13.02 18.65 -0.46
N ILE A 69 -13.65 19.29 0.54
CA ILE A 69 -13.01 20.34 1.31
C ILE A 69 -12.16 19.71 2.42
N PRO A 70 -10.88 20.10 2.59
CA PRO A 70 -10.08 19.67 3.73
C PRO A 70 -10.72 20.06 5.06
N LYS A 71 -10.72 19.15 6.02
CA LYS A 71 -11.23 19.42 7.36
C LYS A 71 -10.33 20.43 8.07
N SER A 72 -10.89 21.58 8.44
CA SER A 72 -10.18 22.65 9.15
C SER A 72 -10.67 22.83 10.59
N LYS A 73 -11.94 22.52 10.88
CA LYS A 73 -12.53 22.73 12.21
C LYS A 73 -13.64 21.74 12.57
N LYS A 74 -14.01 21.69 13.85
CA LYS A 74 -15.18 20.92 14.30
C LYS A 74 -16.45 21.54 13.70
N GLY A 75 -17.33 20.70 13.15
CA GLY A 75 -18.62 21.13 12.58
C GLY A 75 -18.59 21.58 11.11
N ASP A 76 -17.45 21.50 10.42
CA ASP A 76 -17.34 21.83 8.98
C ASP A 76 -17.88 20.76 8.02
N LEU A 77 -18.41 19.65 8.55
CA LEU A 77 -18.97 18.52 7.80
C LEU A 77 -17.99 17.86 6.80
N ALA A 78 -16.69 18.15 6.92
CA ALA A 78 -15.65 17.56 6.10
C ALA A 78 -15.09 16.27 6.74
N THR A 79 -14.79 15.30 5.88
CA THR A 79 -14.04 14.09 6.26
C THR A 79 -12.56 14.38 6.05
N PRO A 80 -11.71 14.26 7.08
CA PRO A 80 -10.29 14.56 6.93
C PRO A 80 -9.60 13.56 6.02
N GLU A 81 -8.49 13.97 5.42
CA GLU A 81 -7.64 13.15 4.56
C GLU A 81 -6.28 12.93 5.22
N GLY A 82 -5.68 11.77 4.97
CA GLY A 82 -4.39 11.38 5.51
C GLY A 82 -4.41 10.01 6.17
N LEU A 83 -3.31 9.70 6.86
CA LEU A 83 -3.11 8.42 7.52
C LEU A 83 -3.71 8.42 8.92
N TYR A 84 -4.70 7.55 9.15
CA TYR A 84 -5.35 7.37 10.45
C TYR A 84 -5.25 5.93 10.93
N LYS A 85 -5.20 5.76 12.26
CA LYS A 85 -5.23 4.45 12.92
C LYS A 85 -6.55 4.26 13.65
N VAL A 86 -7.24 3.16 13.36
CA VAL A 86 -8.43 2.75 14.12
C VAL A 86 -8.01 2.45 15.56
N ARG A 87 -8.55 3.20 16.52
CA ARG A 87 -8.22 3.04 17.95
C ARG A 87 -9.15 2.06 18.68
N TYR A 88 -10.45 2.13 18.38
CA TYR A 88 -11.45 1.23 18.95
C TYR A 88 -12.70 1.21 18.06
N LYS A 89 -13.47 0.13 18.14
CA LYS A 89 -14.81 0.01 17.54
C LYS A 89 -15.84 0.01 18.67
N ARG A 90 -16.70 1.03 18.73
CA ARG A 90 -17.78 1.09 19.71
C ARG A 90 -19.01 0.35 19.17
N PRO A 91 -19.47 -0.74 19.79
CA PRO A 91 -20.70 -1.40 19.38
C PRO A 91 -21.90 -0.49 19.65
N SER A 92 -22.84 -0.40 18.72
CA SER A 92 -24.08 0.37 18.87
C SER A 92 -25.22 -0.31 18.14
N ARG A 93 -26.32 -0.62 18.85
CA ARG A 93 -27.51 -1.22 18.22
C ARG A 93 -28.19 -0.30 17.20
N LYS A 94 -28.03 1.02 17.33
CA LYS A 94 -28.70 2.01 16.47
C LYS A 94 -28.02 2.22 15.11
N TYR A 95 -26.72 1.96 15.03
CA TYR A 95 -25.89 2.30 13.87
C TYR A 95 -25.07 1.12 13.34
N THR A 96 -25.41 -0.11 13.75
CA THR A 96 -24.82 -1.33 13.18
C THR A 96 -25.70 -1.78 12.03
N SER A 97 -25.12 -1.99 10.86
CA SER A 97 -25.78 -2.70 9.76
C SER A 97 -25.98 -4.15 10.21
N SER A 98 -27.25 -4.53 10.40
CA SER A 98 -27.69 -5.91 10.63
C SER A 98 -27.35 -6.80 9.45
#